data_AF-A0A940NYX5-F1
#
_entry.id   AF-A0A940NYX5-F1
#
_cell.length_a   1.000
_cell.length_b   1.000
_cell.length_c   1.000
_cell.angle_alpha   90.00
_cell.angle_beta   90.00
_cell.angle_gamma   90.00
#
_symmetry.space_group_name_H-M   'P 1'
#
loop_
_entity.id
_entity.type
_entity.pdbx_description
1 polymer ?
#
loop_
_entity_poly.entity_id
_entity_poly.type
_entity_poly.pdbx_seq_one_letter_code
_entity_poly.pdbx_strand_id
1 'polypeptide(L)' 'MTSHTNTAESFFKEALHYVILILGSMIAAFALEKILIPVQIMDGGMVGIAMIISTLTKLPLSVLTIALNLPLV' A
#
# COMPACT_ATOMS: atom_id res chain seq x y z
N MET A 1 -8.62 39.92 4.23
CA MET A 1 -7.23 40.40 4.26
C MET A 1 -6.34 39.21 3.93
N THR A 2 -5.56 39.32 2.84
CA THR A 2 -4.44 38.45 2.40
C THR A 2 -4.72 36.97 2.07
N SER A 3 -5.21 36.70 0.86
CA SER A 3 -4.89 35.46 0.13
C SER A 3 -4.20 35.83 -1.18
N HIS A 4 -2.89 36.07 -1.10
CA HIS A 4 -1.97 35.97 -2.23
C HIS A 4 -1.20 34.66 -2.05
N THR A 5 -1.89 33.52 -2.12
CA THR A 5 -1.19 32.25 -2.30
C THR A 5 -0.76 32.19 -3.76
N ASN A 6 0.55 32.28 -3.99
CA ASN A 6 1.14 32.08 -5.31
C ASN A 6 0.67 30.71 -5.84
N THR A 7 0.18 30.63 -7.09
CA THR A 7 -0.21 29.36 -7.74
C THR A 7 0.91 28.30 -7.64
N ALA A 8 2.17 28.74 -7.60
CA ALA A 8 3.34 27.90 -7.36
C ALA A 8 3.37 27.21 -5.98
N GLU A 9 2.91 27.87 -4.91
CA GLU A 9 2.87 27.31 -3.55
C GLU A 9 1.83 26.18 -3.43
N SER A 10 0.69 26.34 -4.11
CA SER A 10 -0.35 25.30 -4.18
C SER A 10 0.16 24.05 -4.89
N PHE A 11 0.80 24.21 -6.05
CA PHE A 11 1.42 23.12 -6.80
C PHE A 11 2.53 22.42 -6.01
N PHE A 12 3.36 23.18 -5.28
CA PHE A 12 4.40 22.60 -4.44
C PHE A 12 3.84 21.77 -3.29
N LYS A 13 2.76 22.22 -2.65
CA LYS A 13 2.07 21.44 -1.61
C LYS A 13 1.47 20.15 -2.15
N GLU A 14 0.84 20.18 -3.32
CA GLU A 14 0.31 18.97 -3.95
C GLU A 14 1.43 17.99 -4.31
N ALA A 15 2.52 18.48 -4.93
CA ALA A 15 3.68 17.66 -5.24
C ALA A 15 4.29 17.03 -3.98
N LEU A 16 4.41 17.79 -2.89
CA LEU A 16 4.90 17.29 -1.60
C LEU A 16 3.98 16.21 -1.03
N HIS A 17 2.65 16.37 -1.10
CA HIS A 17 1.70 15.34 -0.66
C HIS A 17 1.89 14.03 -1.44
N TYR A 18 1.99 14.09 -2.76
CA TYR A 18 2.22 12.88 -3.57
C TYR A 18 3.56 12.22 -3.21
N VAL A 19 4.63 12.99 -3.01
CA VAL A 19 5.93 12.45 -2.60
C VAL A 19 5.82 11.73 -1.24
N ILE A 20 5.12 12.32 -0.28
CA ILE A 20 4.88 11.71 1.04
C ILE A 20 4.06 10.41 0.91
N LEU A 21 3.03 10.39 0.07
CA LEU A 21 2.21 9.19 -0.17
C LEU A 21 3.05 8.06 -0.79
N ILE A 22 3.87 8.37 -1.79
CA ILE A 22 4.74 7.39 -2.44
C ILE A 22 5.73 6.84 -1.40
N LEU A 23 6.44 7.70 -0.67
CA LEU A 23 7.39 7.27 0.36
C LEU A 23 6.71 6.43 1.46
N GLY A 24 5.57 6.88 1.96
CA GLY A 24 4.79 6.15 2.96
C GLY A 24 4.34 4.78 2.45
N SER A 25 3.86 4.70 1.21
CA SER A 25 3.44 3.43 0.59
C SER A 25 4.62 2.48 0.37
N MET A 26 5.80 2.98 -0.01
CA MET A 26 7.01 2.17 -0.16
C MET A 26 7.47 1.59 1.18
N ILE A 27 7.45 2.40 2.25
CA ILE A 27 7.79 1.95 3.60
C ILE A 27 6.77 0.89 4.07
N ALA A 28 5.48 1.12 3.84
CA ALA A 28 4.43 0.16 4.19
C ALA A 28 4.57 -1.16 3.42
N ALA A 29 4.84 -1.11 2.11
CA ALA A 29 5.06 -2.29 1.29
C ALA A 29 6.30 -3.07 1.75
N PHE A 30 7.39 -2.38 2.09
CA PHE A 30 8.61 -3.01 2.59
C PHE A 30 8.40 -3.66 3.96
N ALA A 31 7.68 -2.99 4.87
CA ALA A 31 7.30 -3.57 6.16
C ALA A 31 6.41 -4.80 5.98
N LEU A 32 5.47 -4.75 5.04
CA LEU A 32 4.62 -5.90 4.70
C LEU A 32 5.47 -7.08 4.20
N GLU A 33 6.35 -6.86 3.23
CA GLU A 33 7.11 -7.94 2.60
C GLU A 33 8.22 -8.52 3.51
N LYS A 34 8.92 -7.68 4.27
CA LYS A 34 10.08 -8.10 5.09
C LYS A 34 9.75 -8.39 6.54
N ILE A 35 8.61 -7.93 7.06
CA ILE A 35 8.20 -8.17 8.45
C ILE A 35 6.94 -9.01 8.48
N LEU A 36 5.88 -8.58 7.78
CA LEU A 36 4.57 -9.23 7.90
C LEU A 36 4.55 -10.64 7.29
N ILE A 37 5.06 -10.80 6.07
CA ILE A 37 5.14 -12.10 5.37
C ILE A 37 5.99 -13.13 6.16
N PRO A 38 7.24 -12.84 6.60
CA PRO A 38 8.06 -13.84 7.29
C PRO A 38 7.66 -14.09 8.74
N VAL A 39 7.10 -13.10 9.45
CA VAL A 39 6.61 -13.31 10.83
C VAL A 39 5.24 -13.99 10.83
N GLN A 40 4.62 -14.21 9.67
CA GLN A 40 3.26 -14.74 9.51
C GLN A 40 2.25 -14.01 10.39
N ILE A 41 2.46 -12.71 10.63
CA ILE A 41 1.46 -11.89 11.31
C ILE A 41 0.35 -11.68 10.30
N MET A 42 -0.71 -12.47 10.47
CA MET A 42 -1.83 -12.44 9.57
C MET A 42 -2.65 -11.21 9.89
N ASP A 43 -2.49 -10.18 9.05
CA ASP A 43 -3.45 -9.08 9.06
C ASP A 43 -4.84 -9.68 8.82
N GLY A 44 -5.82 -9.30 9.64
CA GLY A 44 -7.15 -9.92 9.62
C GLY A 44 -7.89 -9.54 8.33
N GLY A 45 -8.29 -10.53 7.52
CA GLY A 45 -9.10 -10.31 6.30
C GLY A 45 -8.56 -11.00 5.04
N MET A 46 -8.89 -10.44 3.86
CA MET A 46 -8.55 -11.00 2.55
C MET A 46 -7.03 -11.11 2.31
N VAL A 47 -6.24 -10.18 2.85
CA VAL A 47 -4.77 -10.18 2.75
C VAL A 47 -4.15 -11.35 3.54
N GLY A 48 -4.71 -11.67 4.71
CA GLY A 48 -4.31 -12.84 5.49
C GLY A 48 -4.59 -14.16 4.75
N ILE A 49 -5.77 -14.29 4.15
CA ILE A 49 -6.13 -15.44 3.30
C ILE A 49 -5.18 -15.56 2.10
N ALA A 50 -4.87 -14.43 1.47
CA ALA A 50 -3.92 -14.38 0.36
C ALA A 50 -2.51 -14.83 0.79
N MET A 51 -2.07 -14.51 2.01
CA MET A 51 -0.78 -14.94 2.55
C MET A 51 -0.69 -16.46 2.75
N ILE A 52 -1.75 -17.10 3.26
CA ILE A 52 -1.79 -18.57 3.42
C ILE A 52 -1.61 -19.24 2.07
N ILE A 53 -2.44 -18.84 1.11
CA ILE A 53 -2.46 -19.45 -0.21
C ILE A 53 -1.15 -19.15 -0.95
N SER A 54 -0.60 -17.95 -0.81
CA SER A 54 0.71 -17.58 -1.36
C SER A 54 1.84 -18.45 -0.80
N THR A 55 1.81 -18.78 0.49
CA THR A 55 2.79 -19.69 1.11
C THR A 55 2.66 -21.12 0.57
N LEU A 56 1.45 -21.57 0.26
CA LEU A 56 1.17 -22.92 -0.28
C LEU A 56 1.45 -23.05 -1.79
N THR A 57 1.13 -22.02 -2.56
CA THR A 57 1.19 -22.03 -4.04
C THR A 57 2.41 -21.31 -4.61
N LYS A 58 3.23 -20.67 -3.77
CA LYS A 58 4.36 -19.79 -4.14
C LYS A 58 3.97 -18.65 -5.09
N LEU A 59 2.67 -18.36 -5.20
CA LEU A 59 2.18 -17.24 -6.01
C LEU A 59 2.47 -15.92 -5.30
N PRO A 60 2.79 -14.85 -6.05
CA PRO A 60 3.04 -13.54 -5.45
C PRO A 60 1.78 -13.02 -4.76
N LEU A 61 1.93 -12.62 -3.50
CA LEU A 61 0.84 -12.12 -2.66
C LEU A 61 0.02 -11.03 -3.36
N SER A 62 0.67 -10.13 -4.08
CA SER A 62 0.03 -9.01 -4.79
C SER A 62 -1.00 -9.48 -5.82
N VAL A 63 -0.67 -10.51 -6.61
CA VAL A 63 -1.59 -11.06 -7.62
C VAL A 63 -2.78 -11.72 -6.94
N LEU A 64 -2.52 -12.43 -5.85
CA LEU A 64 -3.55 -13.15 -5.14
C LEU A 64 -4.51 -12.21 -4.39
N THR A 65 -4.00 -11.13 -3.80
CA THR A 65 -4.81 -10.08 -3.18
C THR A 65 -5.72 -9.40 -4.21
N ILE A 66 -5.22 -9.11 -5.42
CA ILE A 66 -6.07 -8.55 -6.48
C ILE A 66 -7.10 -9.58 -6.92
N ALA A 67 -6.71 -10.82 -7.22
CA ALA A 67 -7.61 -11.86 -7.71
C ALA A 67 -8.72 -12.21 -6.71
N LEU A 68 -8.42 -12.19 -5.42
CA LEU A 68 -9.39 -12.47 -4.35
C LEU A 68 -10.30 -11.27 -4.04
N ASN A 69 -9.82 -10.04 -4.25
CA ASN A 69 -10.60 -8.83 -3.98
C ASN A 69 -11.47 -8.42 -5.18
N LEU A 70 -11.00 -8.65 -6.42
CA LEU A 70 -11.70 -8.32 -7.66
C LEU A 70 -13.13 -8.89 -7.79
N PRO A 71 -13.47 -10.12 -7.36
CA PRO A 71 -14.84 -10.63 -7.45
C PRO A 71 -15.78 -10.07 -6.36
N LEU A 72 -15.27 -9.34 -5.38
CA LEU A 72 -16.05 -8.78 -4.27
C LEU A 72 -16.47 -7.32 -4.51
N VAL A 73 -15.99 -6.69 -5.60
CA VAL A 73 -16.38 -5.33 -6.03
C VAL A 73 -17.63 -5.35 -6.90
#